data_AF-A0A2M7E6G5-F1
#
_entry.id   AF-A0A2M7E6G5-F1
#
_cell.length_a   1.000
_cell.length_b   1.000
_cell.length_c   1.000
_cell.angle_alpha   90.00
_cell.angle_beta   90.00
_cell.angle_gamma   90.00
#
_symmetry.space_group_name_H-M   'P 1'
#
loop_
_entity.id
_entity.type
_entity.pdbx_description
1 polymer ?
#
loop_
_entity_poly.entity_id
_entity_poly.type
_entity_poly.pdbx_seq_one_letter_code
_entity_poly.pdbx_strand_id
1 'polypeptide(L)' 'MKQGVNGRMKKWTYLLHLGYNMWEDHGPDHRFAEGEKPKYPPRTYLRCETPLWNELLKRMVEAGINMVVIDLGEGVKYNL' A
#
# COMPACT_ATOMS: atom_id res chain seq x y z
N MET A 1 -8.07 23.24 39.27
CA MET A 1 -6.69 23.44 38.80
C MET A 1 -6.61 23.03 37.33
N LYS A 2 -6.13 23.94 36.47
CA LYS A 2 -5.94 23.70 35.04
C LYS A 2 -4.73 22.78 34.85
N GLN A 3 -4.89 21.66 34.15
CA GLN A 3 -3.82 21.10 33.34
C GLN A 3 -4.24 21.24 31.89
N GLY A 4 -3.76 22.32 31.27
CA GLY A 4 -3.74 22.42 29.82
C GLY A 4 -2.67 21.47 29.32
N VAL A 5 -3.07 20.40 28.65
CA VAL A 5 -2.20 19.66 27.75
C VAL A 5 -2.90 19.73 26.41
N ASN A 6 -2.44 20.62 25.53
CA ASN A 6 -2.63 20.48 24.09
C ASN A 6 -1.88 19.20 23.65
N GLY A 7 -2.40 18.05 24.06
CA GLY A 7 -1.83 16.76 23.77
C GLY A 7 -2.21 16.44 22.35
N ARG A 8 -1.28 16.62 21.40
CA ARG A 8 -1.46 16.04 20.06
C ARG A 8 -1.79 14.57 20.28
N MET A 9 -3.00 14.15 19.90
CA MET A 9 -3.33 12.72 19.88
C MET A 9 -2.22 12.02 19.10
N LYS A 10 -1.56 11.02 19.70
CA LYS A 10 -0.63 10.17 18.95
C LYS A 10 -1.41 9.56 17.78
N LYS A 11 -1.03 9.94 16.56
CA LYS A 11 -1.59 9.39 15.33
C LYS A 11 -0.71 8.21 14.95
N TRP A 12 -1.26 7.01 15.06
CA TRP A 12 -0.64 5.82 14.48
C TRP A 12 -1.13 5.70 13.05
N THR A 13 -0.18 5.64 12.14
CA THR A 13 -0.42 5.79 10.70
C THR A 13 0.28 4.66 9.97
N TYR A 14 -0.39 4.12 8.96
CA TYR A 14 0.25 3.27 7.98
C TYR A 14 0.59 4.05 6.73
N LEU A 15 1.83 3.92 6.27
CA LEU A 15 2.24 4.28 4.93
C LEU A 15 2.22 3.00 4.09
N LEU A 16 1.35 2.95 3.09
CA LEU A 16 1.24 1.83 2.17
C LEU A 16 1.81 2.23 0.82
N HIS A 17 2.88 1.57 0.42
CA HIS A 17 3.42 1.67 -0.94
C HIS A 17 2.72 0.64 -1.83
N LEU A 18 1.87 1.11 -2.74
CA LEU A 18 1.13 0.29 -3.68
C LEU A 18 1.72 0.44 -5.07
N GLY A 19 2.28 -0.64 -5.60
CA GLY A 19 2.79 -0.74 -6.96
C GLY A 19 3.55 -2.04 -7.09
N TYR A 20 3.48 -2.68 -8.24
CA TYR A 20 4.20 -3.94 -8.47
C TYR A 20 5.33 -3.69 -9.46
N ASN A 21 5.02 -3.06 -10.59
CA ASN A 21 5.99 -2.84 -11.66
C ASN A 21 7.14 -1.92 -11.19
N MET A 22 6.85 -0.95 -10.31
CA MET A 22 7.87 -0.04 -9.77
C MET A 22 8.65 -0.62 -8.58
N TRP A 23 7.97 -1.38 -7.70
CA TRP A 23 8.56 -1.89 -6.45
C TRP A 23 9.12 -3.31 -6.56
N GLU A 24 8.85 -4.02 -7.65
CA GLU A 24 9.55 -5.26 -8.01
C GLU A 24 11.00 -4.89 -8.38
N ASP A 25 11.83 -4.66 -7.35
CA ASP A 25 13.26 -4.37 -7.45
C ASP A 25 14.05 -5.65 -7.79
N HIS A 26 13.71 -6.23 -8.93
CA HIS A 26 14.52 -7.26 -9.55
C HIS A 26 15.56 -6.56 -10.41
N GLY A 27 16.75 -6.35 -9.84
CA GLY A 27 17.93 -5.90 -10.57
C GLY A 27 18.24 -6.79 -11.79
N PRO A 28 19.19 -6.39 -12.66
CA PRO A 28 19.48 -7.11 -13.91
C PRO A 28 19.81 -8.61 -13.73
N ASP A 29 20.23 -9.02 -12.53
CA ASP A 29 20.55 -10.41 -12.17
C ASP A 29 19.32 -11.28 -11.84
N HIS A 30 18.13 -10.68 -11.70
CA HIS A 30 16.83 -11.36 -11.55
C HIS A 30 16.00 -11.31 -12.85
N ARG A 31 16.63 -11.03 -13.99
CA ARG A 31 15.97 -11.24 -15.28
C ARG A 31 15.69 -12.72 -15.42
N PHE A 32 14.41 -13.06 -15.59
CA PHE A 32 13.94 -14.41 -15.91
C PHE A 32 14.90 -15.06 -16.91
N ALA A 33 15.29 -16.32 -16.65
CA ALA A 33 16.12 -17.05 -17.59
C ALA A 33 15.44 -17.08 -18.97
N GLU A 34 16.22 -17.21 -20.05
CA GLU A 34 15.64 -17.26 -21.40
C GLU A 34 14.59 -18.40 -21.49
N GLY A 35 13.33 -18.03 -21.74
CA GLY A 35 12.19 -18.96 -21.77
C GLY A 35 11.41 -19.09 -20.46
N GLU A 36 11.88 -18.52 -19.36
CA GLU A 36 11.14 -18.48 -18.09
C GLU A 36 10.06 -17.40 -18.11
N LYS A 37 8.87 -17.73 -17.58
CA LYS A 37 7.76 -16.78 -17.47
C LYS A 37 7.66 -16.28 -16.03
N PRO A 38 7.54 -14.95 -15.80
CA PRO A 38 7.21 -14.43 -14.48
C PRO A 38 5.96 -15.10 -13.92
N LYS A 39 6.05 -15.57 -12.66
CA LYS A 39 4.87 -16.03 -11.91
C LYS A 39 3.83 -14.91 -11.78
N TYR A 40 4.29 -13.67 -11.70
CA TYR A 40 3.47 -12.47 -11.63
C TYR A 40 3.99 -11.45 -12.66
N PRO A 41 3.55 -11.51 -13.92
CA PRO A 41 3.96 -10.51 -14.90
C PRO A 41 3.48 -9.12 -14.50
N PRO A 42 4.18 -8.06 -14.95
CA PRO A 42 3.70 -6.69 -14.86
C PRO A 42 2.26 -6.57 -15.36
N ARG A 43 1.44 -5.80 -14.66
CA ARG A 43 0.02 -5.61 -15.00
C ARG A 43 -0.23 -4.18 -15.44
N THR A 44 -1.15 -4.03 -16.40
CA THR A 44 -1.63 -2.73 -16.90
C THR A 44 -2.75 -2.13 -16.05
N TYR A 45 -3.08 -2.76 -14.92
CA TYR A 45 -4.10 -2.32 -13.98
C TYR A 45 -3.67 -2.61 -12.55
N LEU A 46 -4.13 -1.78 -11.62
CA LEU A 46 -3.99 -2.05 -10.19
C LEU A 46 -5.04 -3.05 -9.74
N ARG A 47 -4.63 -3.99 -8.89
CA ARG A 47 -5.55 -4.88 -8.17
C ARG A 47 -5.97 -4.19 -6.89
N CYS A 48 -7.26 -3.94 -6.74
CA CYS A 48 -7.84 -3.48 -5.50
C CYS A 48 -9.04 -4.39 -5.18
N GLU A 49 -8.89 -5.24 -4.17
CA GLU A 49 -9.96 -6.11 -3.71
C GLU A 49 -10.72 -5.40 -2.59
N THR A 50 -11.84 -4.75 -2.92
CA THR A 50 -12.68 -4.02 -1.96
C THR A 50 -13.04 -4.85 -0.72
N PRO A 51 -13.41 -6.14 -0.83
CA PRO A 51 -13.71 -6.95 0.36
C PRO A 51 -12.51 -7.08 1.31
N LEU A 52 -11.31 -7.31 0.77
CA LEU A 52 -10.08 -7.39 1.54
C LEU A 52 -9.74 -6.05 2.18
N TRP A 53 -9.86 -4.95 1.43
CA TRP A 53 -9.64 -3.60 1.96
C TRP A 53 -10.55 -3.29 3.14
N ASN A 54 -11.84 -3.64 3.03
CA ASN A 54 -12.82 -3.45 4.09
C ASN A 54 -12.51 -4.30 5.34
N GLU A 55 -11.99 -5.51 5.16
CA GLU A 55 -11.53 -6.33 6.29
C GLU A 55 -10.32 -5.69 6.98
N LEU A 56 -9.32 -5.28 6.20
CA LEU A 56 -8.11 -4.65 6.71
C LEU A 56 -8.40 -3.36 7.47
N LEU A 57 -9.33 -2.53 6.99
CA LEU A 57 -9.73 -1.31 7.69
C LEU A 57 -10.27 -1.60 9.11
N LYS A 58 -11.06 -2.67 9.28
CA LYS A 58 -11.55 -3.06 10.62
C LYS A 58 -10.39 -3.43 11.54
N ARG A 59 -9.44 -4.23 11.03
CA ARG A 59 -8.23 -4.62 11.77
C ARG A 59 -7.34 -3.43 12.12
N MET A 60 -7.24 -2.45 11.22
CA MET A 60 -6.49 -1.20 11.46
C MET A 60 -7.09 -0.41 12.63
N VAL A 61 -8.41 -0.29 12.69
CA VAL A 61 -9.11 0.36 13.81
C VAL A 61 -8.90 -0.42 15.11
N GLU A 62 -9.03 -1.75 15.09
CA GLU A 62 -8.75 -2.62 16.24
C GLU A 62 -7.30 -2.42 16.76
N ALA A 63 -6.35 -2.17 15.86
CA ALA A 63 -4.95 -1.91 16.17
C ALA A 63 -4.65 -0.44 16.58
N GLY A 64 -5.67 0.44 16.60
CA GLY A 64 -5.50 1.85 16.97
C GLY A 64 -4.93 2.75 15.86
N ILE A 65 -4.87 2.26 14.61
CA ILE A 65 -4.50 3.06 13.44
C ILE A 65 -5.64 4.00 13.10
N ASN A 66 -5.32 5.26 12.84
CA ASN A 66 -6.32 6.30 12.56
C ASN A 66 -6.07 7.09 11.28
N MET A 67 -5.04 6.71 10.52
CA MET A 67 -4.73 7.28 9.23
C MET A 67 -4.00 6.24 8.38
N VAL A 68 -4.32 6.24 7.08
CA VAL A 68 -3.55 5.52 6.08
C VAL A 68 -3.14 6.53 5.01
N VAL A 69 -1.86 6.57 4.71
CA VAL A 69 -1.30 7.29 3.58
C VAL A 69 -0.95 6.26 2.51
N ILE A 70 -1.51 6.42 1.32
CA ILE A 70 -1.25 5.52 0.20
C ILE A 70 -0.32 6.26 -0.76
N ASP A 71 0.86 5.70 -0.94
CA ASP A 71 1.78 6.04 -2.01
C ASP A 71 1.54 5.09 -3.19
N LEU A 72 1.33 5.65 -4.38
CA LEU A 72 1.06 4.90 -5.60
C LEU A 72 2.31 4.94 -6.48
N GLY A 73 2.99 3.79 -6.56
CA GLY A 73 4.20 3.61 -7.36
C GLY A 73 3.95 3.47 -8.86
N GLU A 74 2.70 3.50 -9.32
CA GLU A 74 2.30 3.30 -10.71
C GLU A 74 1.63 4.55 -11.28
N GLY A 75 1.87 4.84 -12.55
CA GLY A 75 1.09 5.83 -13.29
C GLY A 75 -0.32 5.30 -13.56
N VAL A 76 -1.33 5.85 -12.88
CA VAL A 76 -2.72 5.40 -13.02
C VAL A 76 -3.63 6.45 -13.67
N LYS A 77 -4.56 5.97 -14.49
CA LYS A 77 -5.71 6.76 -14.94
C LYS A 77 -6.92 6.36 -14.11
N TYR A 78 -7.51 7.32 -13.42
CA TYR A 78 -8.74 7.11 -12.67
C TYR A 78 -9.94 7.04 -13.63
N ASN A 79 -10.81 6.07 -13.40
CA ASN A 79 -12.15 6.05 -13.98
C ASN A 79 -13.07 6.70 -12.94
N LEU A 80 -13.50 7.93 -13.23
CA LEU A 80 -14.42 8.70 -12.39
C LEU A 80 -15.88 8.34 -12.73
#